data_AF-A0A2D8NK72-F1
#
_entry.id   AF-A0A2D8NK72-F1
#
_cell.length_a   1.000
_cell.length_b   1.000
_cell.length_c   1.000
_cell.angle_alpha   90.00
_cell.angle_beta   90.00
_cell.angle_gamma   90.00
#
_symmetry.space_group_name_H-M   'P 1'
#
loop_
_entity.id
_entity.type
_entity.pdbx_description
1 polymer ?
#
loop_
_entity_poly.entity_id
_entity_poly.type
_entity_poly.pdbx_seq_one_letter_code
_entity_poly.pdbx_strand_id
1 'polypeptide(L)'
;MSFVNNSTGEEFEDEDEYLRSMKQDDSYQFSYDYEYVADRFGDGDDDVKLENARLNVSLTWDDSSAPGYVVSYTVDSPTPIPNDWTGDADQVFNDLWLAVTADLSSLGIGSELHKDWPI
;
A
#
# COMPACT_ATOMS: atom_id res chain seq x y z
N MET A 1 5.09 13.36 -26.69
CA MET A 1 5.57 14.18 -25.57
C MET A 1 6.94 13.63 -25.18
N SER A 2 7.88 14.47 -24.77
CA SER A 2 9.10 13.99 -24.09
C SER A 2 8.89 14.06 -22.58
N PHE A 3 9.41 13.07 -21.88
CA PHE A 3 9.42 13.00 -20.42
C PHE A 3 10.80 13.41 -19.92
N VAL A 4 10.88 14.16 -18.83
CA VAL A 4 12.16 14.62 -18.28
C VAL A 4 12.26 14.21 -16.83
N ASN A 5 13.27 13.42 -16.50
CA ASN A 5 13.56 13.10 -15.11
C ASN A 5 14.14 14.34 -14.43
N ASN A 6 13.35 14.99 -13.56
CA ASN A 6 13.77 16.22 -12.88
C ASN A 6 14.95 16.02 -11.90
N SER A 7 15.26 14.78 -11.53
CA SER A 7 16.37 14.43 -10.64
C SER A 7 17.69 14.24 -11.41
N THR A 8 17.66 13.69 -12.63
CA THR A 8 18.87 13.43 -13.43
C THR A 8 19.06 14.39 -14.61
N GLY A 9 17.99 15.04 -15.06
CA GLY A 9 17.96 15.90 -16.25
C GLY A 9 17.91 15.12 -17.57
N GLU A 10 17.74 13.80 -17.53
CA GLU A 10 17.62 12.98 -18.74
C GLU A 10 16.24 13.14 -19.39
N GLU A 11 16.25 13.20 -20.72
CA GLU A 11 15.04 13.27 -21.55
C GLU A 11 14.76 11.89 -22.15
N PHE A 12 13.51 11.45 -22.05
CA PHE A 12 13.04 10.17 -22.55
C PHE A 12 11.89 10.40 -23.54
N GLU A 13 11.89 9.65 -24.64
CA GLU A 13 10.80 9.64 -25.60
C GLU A 13 9.71 8.63 -25.21
N ASP A 14 10.10 7.57 -24.49
CA ASP A 14 9.24 6.52 -23.96
C ASP A 14 8.94 6.72 -22.48
N GLU A 15 7.64 6.66 -22.13
CA GLU A 15 7.16 6.77 -20.75
C GLU A 15 7.73 5.65 -19.87
N ASP A 16 7.82 4.45 -20.41
CA ASP A 16 8.35 3.28 -19.70
C ASP A 16 9.82 3.48 -19.28
N GLU A 17 10.64 4.08 -20.15
CA GLU A 17 12.03 4.41 -19.81
C GLU A 17 12.12 5.52 -18.76
N TYR A 18 11.23 6.52 -18.85
CA TYR A 18 11.12 7.56 -17.83
C TYR A 18 10.75 6.99 -16.46
N LEU A 19 9.73 6.13 -16.36
CA LEU A 19 9.33 5.51 -15.09
C LEU A 19 10.45 4.64 -14.50
N ARG A 20 11.17 3.87 -15.34
CA ARG A 20 12.35 3.11 -14.91
C ARG A 20 13.46 3.99 -14.35
N SER A 21 13.63 5.19 -14.89
CA SER A 21 14.62 6.15 -14.39
C SER A 21 14.27 6.71 -13.00
N MET A 22 12.98 6.68 -12.63
CA MET A 22 12.51 7.13 -11.31
C MET A 22 12.50 6.02 -10.25
N LYS A 23 12.66 4.76 -10.67
CA LYS A 23 12.77 3.61 -9.77
C LYS A 23 13.91 3.83 -8.78
N GLN A 24 13.60 3.75 -7.49
CA GLN A 24 14.60 3.84 -6.43
C GLN A 24 15.11 2.47 -5.96
N ASP A 25 14.21 1.50 -5.80
CA ASP A 25 14.55 0.14 -5.34
C ASP A 25 13.66 -0.91 -6.03
N ASP A 26 14.03 -2.18 -5.91
CA ASP A 26 13.28 -3.32 -6.45
C ASP A 26 12.07 -3.68 -5.58
N SER A 27 12.16 -3.48 -4.26
CA SER A 27 11.06 -3.83 -3.35
C SER A 27 11.04 -3.00 -2.09
N TYR A 28 9.84 -2.71 -1.59
CA TYR A 28 9.62 -2.05 -0.31
C TYR A 28 8.69 -2.88 0.56
N GLN A 29 8.90 -2.83 1.87
CA GLN A 29 8.06 -3.49 2.86
C GLN A 29 7.71 -2.51 3.96
N PHE A 30 6.42 -2.40 4.24
CA PHE A 30 5.85 -1.57 5.29
C PHE A 30 4.96 -2.44 6.16
N SER A 31 4.92 -2.12 7.44
CA SER A 31 4.02 -2.74 8.39
C SER A 31 3.28 -1.65 9.14
N TYR A 32 1.95 -1.73 9.12
CA TYR A 32 1.08 -0.80 9.84
C TYR A 32 0.29 -1.60 10.87
N ASP A 33 0.32 -1.16 12.12
CA ASP A 33 -0.53 -1.73 13.16
C ASP A 33 -1.93 -1.09 13.02
N TYR A 34 -2.96 -1.94 13.06
CA TYR A 34 -4.36 -1.58 12.88
C TYR A 34 -5.18 -2.18 14.03
N GLU A 35 -5.89 -1.33 14.78
CA GLU A 35 -6.76 -1.79 15.85
C GLU A 35 -8.18 -2.05 15.31
N TYR A 36 -8.74 -3.20 15.67
CA TYR A 36 -10.05 -3.63 15.19
C TYR A 36 -10.86 -4.31 16.28
N VAL A 37 -12.18 -4.33 16.11
CA VAL A 37 -13.09 -5.04 16.99
C VAL A 37 -13.08 -6.52 16.58
N ALA A 38 -12.47 -7.36 17.42
CA ALA A 38 -12.41 -8.80 17.23
C ALA A 38 -13.67 -9.52 17.71
N ASP A 39 -14.31 -9.01 18.77
CA ASP A 39 -15.53 -9.59 19.34
C ASP A 39 -16.35 -8.55 20.11
N ARG A 40 -17.64 -8.79 20.30
CA ARG A 40 -18.53 -7.99 21.15
C ARG A 40 -19.32 -8.94 22.05
N PHE A 41 -19.09 -8.85 23.36
CA PHE A 41 -19.59 -9.82 24.35
C PHE A 41 -20.83 -9.34 25.12
N GLY A 42 -21.45 -8.22 24.73
CA GLY A 42 -22.63 -7.66 25.42
C GLY A 42 -23.47 -6.69 24.58
N ASP A 43 -24.64 -6.33 25.11
CA ASP A 43 -25.56 -5.33 24.52
C ASP A 43 -25.06 -3.87 24.68
N GLY A 44 -24.03 -3.63 25.49
CA GLY A 44 -23.39 -2.31 25.64
C GLY A 44 -22.41 -2.00 24.53
N ASP A 45 -22.18 -0.72 24.22
CA ASP A 45 -21.18 -0.28 23.23
C ASP A 45 -19.73 -0.42 23.73
N ASP A 46 -19.52 -0.56 25.03
CA ASP A 46 -18.20 -0.75 25.66
C ASP A 46 -17.79 -2.23 25.80
N ASP A 47 -18.69 -3.19 25.53
CA ASP A 47 -18.41 -4.62 25.68
C ASP A 47 -17.71 -5.21 24.45
N VAL A 48 -16.68 -4.53 23.95
CA VAL A 48 -15.91 -4.93 22.76
C VAL A 48 -14.52 -5.44 23.12
N LYS A 49 -14.08 -6.46 22.39
CA LYS A 49 -12.70 -6.94 22.40
C LYS A 49 -11.96 -6.29 21.25
N LEU A 50 -11.08 -5.35 21.58
CA LEU A 50 -10.15 -4.77 20.62
C LEU A 50 -8.93 -5.67 20.50
N GLU A 51 -8.52 -5.96 19.27
CA GLU A 51 -7.23 -6.59 18.98
C GLU A 51 -6.46 -5.77 17.95
N ASN A 52 -5.15 -6.02 17.91
CA ASN A 52 -4.26 -5.38 16.95
C ASN A 52 -3.96 -6.38 15.84
N ALA A 53 -4.28 -5.97 14.62
CA ALA A 53 -3.82 -6.60 13.39
C ALA A 53 -2.62 -5.84 12.86
N ARG A 54 -1.86 -6.49 11.98
CA ARG A 54 -0.75 -5.89 11.27
C ARG A 54 -0.97 -6.04 9.78
N LEU A 55 -1.15 -4.91 9.10
CA LEU A 55 -1.16 -4.84 7.65
C LEU A 55 0.29 -4.80 7.16
N ASN A 56 0.72 -5.85 6.49
CA ASN A 56 2.02 -5.91 5.82
C ASN A 56 1.81 -5.56 4.36
N VAL A 57 2.32 -4.39 3.95
CA VAL A 57 2.27 -3.91 2.57
C VAL A 57 3.63 -4.12 1.95
N SER A 58 3.67 -4.84 0.84
CA SER A 58 4.86 -5.11 0.05
C SER A 58 4.68 -4.51 -1.32
N LEU A 59 5.64 -3.72 -1.76
CA LEU A 59 5.71 -3.22 -3.13
C LEU A 59 6.82 -3.94 -3.84
N THR A 60 6.54 -4.45 -5.04
CA THR A 60 7.54 -5.10 -5.89
C THR A 60 7.52 -4.42 -7.25
N TRP A 61 8.69 -4.02 -7.73
CA TRP A 61 8.83 -3.48 -9.07
C TRP A 61 8.57 -4.57 -10.11
N ASP A 62 7.60 -4.35 -11.00
CA ASP A 62 7.38 -5.21 -12.17
C ASP A 62 7.71 -4.46 -13.45
N ASP A 63 8.62 -5.04 -14.24
CA ASP A 63 9.14 -4.47 -15.48
C ASP A 63 8.54 -5.13 -16.73
N SER A 64 7.58 -6.05 -16.56
CA SER A 64 7.15 -6.98 -17.62
C SER A 64 6.31 -6.35 -18.74
N SER A 65 5.71 -5.18 -18.53
CA SER A 65 4.94 -4.45 -19.56
C SER A 65 5.03 -2.94 -19.34
N ALA A 66 4.17 -2.39 -18.48
CA ALA A 66 4.35 -1.04 -17.94
C ALA A 66 5.21 -1.14 -16.67
N PRO A 67 6.37 -0.47 -16.58
CA PRO A 67 7.17 -0.43 -15.38
C PRO A 67 6.41 0.25 -14.25
N GLY A 68 6.40 -0.38 -13.08
CA GLY A 68 5.78 0.21 -11.90
C GLY A 68 5.80 -0.74 -10.70
N TYR A 69 5.48 -0.19 -9.55
CA TYR A 69 5.37 -0.92 -8.29
C TYR A 69 4.00 -1.57 -8.16
N VAL A 70 3.99 -2.89 -8.15
CA VAL A 70 2.83 -3.70 -7.80
C VAL A 70 2.72 -3.74 -6.28
N VAL A 71 1.56 -3.35 -5.77
CA VAL A 71 1.26 -3.44 -4.34
C VAL A 71 0.66 -4.81 -4.03
N SER A 72 1.12 -5.40 -2.94
CA SER A 72 0.57 -6.63 -2.40
C SER A 72 0.49 -6.47 -0.89
N TYR A 73 -0.63 -6.81 -0.28
CA TYR A 73 -0.80 -6.67 1.15
C TYR A 73 -1.41 -7.90 1.77
N THR A 74 -1.03 -8.15 3.02
CA THR A 74 -1.59 -9.20 3.84
C THR A 74 -1.87 -8.65 5.22
N VAL A 75 -2.99 -9.09 5.81
CA VAL A 75 -3.35 -8.73 7.18
C VAL A 75 -3.01 -9.92 8.07
N ASP A 76 -1.99 -9.75 8.90
CA ASP A 76 -1.70 -10.68 9.99
C ASP A 76 -2.53 -10.29 11.20
N SER A 77 -3.39 -11.18 11.67
CA SER A 77 -4.31 -10.87 12.75
C SER A 77 -4.52 -12.09 13.65
N PRO A 78 -4.60 -11.90 14.97
CA PRO A 78 -4.86 -12.99 15.91
C PRO A 78 -6.27 -13.58 15.75
N THR A 79 -7.24 -12.72 15.43
CA THR A 79 -8.61 -13.10 15.09
C THR A 79 -8.83 -12.90 13.59
N PRO A 80 -9.39 -13.88 12.85
CA PRO A 80 -9.59 -13.77 11.41
C PRO A 80 -10.33 -12.50 10.99
N ILE A 81 -9.82 -11.86 9.93
CA ILE A 81 -10.45 -10.76 9.21
C ILE A 81 -10.73 -11.26 7.79
N PRO A 82 -11.92 -11.01 7.21
CA PRO A 82 -13.05 -10.23 7.74
C PRO A 82 -13.80 -10.93 8.90
N ASN A 83 -14.49 -10.13 9.72
CA ASN A 83 -15.44 -10.58 10.76
C ASN A 83 -16.71 -9.70 10.77
N ASP A 84 -17.65 -9.96 11.68
CA ASP A 84 -18.93 -9.23 11.77
C ASP A 84 -18.79 -7.70 11.97
N TRP A 85 -17.63 -7.22 12.43
CA TRP A 85 -17.40 -5.81 12.79
C TRP A 85 -16.29 -5.15 11.98
N THR A 86 -15.44 -5.95 11.35
CA THR A 86 -14.25 -5.52 10.60
C THR A 86 -14.31 -6.11 9.20
N GLY A 87 -14.29 -5.25 8.19
CA GLY A 87 -14.24 -5.69 6.80
C GLY A 87 -12.94 -6.40 6.45
N ASP A 88 -12.82 -6.81 5.20
CA ASP A 88 -11.69 -7.58 4.70
C ASP A 88 -10.40 -6.74 4.57
N ALA A 89 -9.33 -7.38 4.11
CA ALA A 89 -8.01 -6.77 3.98
C ALA A 89 -8.01 -5.53 3.08
N ASP A 90 -8.87 -5.46 2.06
CA ASP A 90 -9.00 -4.27 1.20
C ASP A 90 -9.55 -3.09 1.99
N GLN A 91 -10.53 -3.30 2.87
CA GLN A 91 -11.04 -2.25 3.73
C GLN A 91 -9.96 -1.72 4.69
N VAL A 92 -9.18 -2.63 5.30
CA VAL A 92 -8.07 -2.25 6.20
C VAL A 92 -6.98 -1.49 5.43
N PHE A 93 -6.62 -1.96 4.23
CA PHE A 93 -5.66 -1.29 3.38
C PHE A 93 -6.14 0.11 2.96
N ASN A 94 -7.42 0.25 2.60
CA ASN A 94 -8.01 1.52 2.21
C ASN A 94 -8.05 2.53 3.38
N ASP A 95 -8.28 2.08 4.61
CA ASP A 95 -8.21 2.95 5.80
C ASP A 95 -6.79 3.47 6.05
N LEU A 96 -5.79 2.60 5.87
CA LEU A 96 -4.37 2.91 6.03
C LEU A 96 -3.72 3.56 4.80
N TRP A 97 -4.48 3.71 3.72
CA TRP A 97 -4.01 4.24 2.44
C TRP A 97 -3.27 5.57 2.56
N LEU A 98 -3.79 6.50 3.36
CA LEU A 98 -3.18 7.82 3.54
C LEU A 98 -1.80 7.73 4.19
N ALA A 99 -1.60 6.77 5.11
CA ALA A 99 -0.29 6.51 5.70
C ALA A 99 0.65 5.88 4.67
N VAL A 100 0.17 4.85 3.95
CA VAL A 100 0.93 4.15 2.91
C VAL A 100 1.45 5.12 1.84
N THR A 101 0.57 5.96 1.31
CA THR A 101 0.93 6.95 0.29
C THR A 101 1.85 8.05 0.83
N ALA A 102 1.74 8.44 2.10
CA ALA A 102 2.64 9.39 2.72
C ALA A 102 4.07 8.83 2.84
N ASP A 103 4.21 7.59 3.30
CA ASP A 103 5.51 6.91 3.39
C ASP A 103 6.15 6.72 2.01
N LEU A 104 5.37 6.33 1.01
CA LEU A 104 5.83 6.20 -0.38
C LEU A 104 6.24 7.54 -1.00
N SER A 105 5.46 8.59 -0.76
CA SER A 105 5.82 9.94 -1.19
C SER A 105 7.12 10.42 -0.54
N SER A 106 7.37 10.05 0.73
CA SER A 106 8.64 10.33 1.40
C SER A 106 9.84 9.61 0.78
N LEU A 107 9.62 8.49 0.09
CA LEU A 107 10.63 7.76 -0.68
C LEU A 107 10.74 8.27 -2.13
N GLY A 108 9.94 9.27 -2.51
CA GLY A 108 9.88 9.76 -3.88
C GLY A 108 9.11 8.84 -4.83
N ILE A 109 8.34 7.88 -4.30
CA ILE A 109 7.48 7.00 -5.08
C ILE A 109 6.14 7.72 -5.24
N GLY A 110 5.98 8.38 -6.38
CA GLY A 110 4.74 9.06 -6.75
C GLY A 110 3.72 8.12 -7.38
N SER A 111 2.48 8.60 -7.50
CA SER A 111 1.37 7.83 -8.09
C SER A 111 1.60 7.39 -9.53
N GLU A 112 2.51 8.04 -10.26
CA GLU A 112 2.91 7.62 -11.61
C GLU A 112 3.63 6.26 -11.64
N LEU A 113 4.25 5.86 -10.53
CA LEU A 113 4.94 4.58 -10.39
C LEU A 113 4.05 3.48 -9.82
N HIS A 114 2.76 3.75 -9.58
CA HIS A 114 1.84 2.78 -8.97
C HIS A 114 1.21 1.88 -10.04
N LYS A 115 1.37 0.57 -9.88
CA LYS A 115 0.86 -0.44 -10.82
C LYS A 115 -0.10 -1.40 -10.13
N ASP A 116 -1.29 -1.58 -10.69
CA ASP A 116 -2.30 -2.51 -10.16
C ASP A 116 -2.68 -2.23 -8.69
N TRP A 117 -2.81 -0.95 -8.36
CA TRP A 117 -3.22 -0.55 -7.03
C TRP A 117 -4.75 -0.64 -6.89
N PRO A 118 -5.29 -1.27 -5.82
CA PRO A 118 -6.71 -1.20 -5.55
C PRO A 118 -7.06 0.21 -5.10
N ILE A 119 -7.83 0.92 -5.93
CA ILE A 119 -8.43 2.25 -5.68
C ILE A 119 -9.92 2.19 -5.96
#